data_AF-A0A4P9VYA9-F1
#
_entry.id   AF-A0A4P9VYA9-F1
#
_cell.length_a   1.000
_cell.length_b   1.000
_cell.length_c   1.000
_cell.angle_alpha   90.00
_cell.angle_beta   90.00
_cell.angle_gamma   90.00
#
_symmetry.space_group_name_H-M   'P 1'
#
loop_
_entity.id
_entity.type
_entity.pdbx_description
1 polymer ?
#
loop_
_entity_poly.entity_id
_entity_poly.type
_entity_poly.pdbx_seq_one_letter_code
_entity_poly.pdbx_strand_id
1 'polypeptide(L)' 'HYVDKNWDLRSGLCNFSELPGSHSGENVAVDVMSALHQIRISKKALCFTGDNTSNN' A
#
# COMPACT_ATOMS: atom_id res chain seq x y z
N HIS A 1 -2.13 -6.47 -5.08
CA HIS A 1 -2.62 -7.75 -5.64
C HIS A 1 -4.02 -8.02 -5.13
N TYR A 2 -4.91 -8.55 -5.97
CA TYR A 2 -6.26 -8.97 -5.54
C TYR A 2 -6.79 -10.08 -6.46
N VAL A 3 -7.74 -10.86 -5.97
CA VAL A 3 -8.47 -11.86 -6.77
C VAL A 3 -9.74 -11.20 -7.30
N ASP A 4 -9.99 -11.29 -8.60
CA ASP A 4 -11.20 -10.74 -9.21
C ASP A 4 -12.40 -11.72 -9.17
N LYS A 5 -13.53 -11.31 -9.76
CA LYS A 5 -14.77 -12.11 -9.76
C LYS A 5 -14.65 -13.41 -10.56
N ASN A 6 -13.64 -13.53 -11.41
CA ASN A 6 -13.36 -14.72 -12.22
C ASN A 6 -12.33 -15.63 -11.55
N TRP A 7 -11.94 -15.33 -10.31
CA TRP A 7 -10.88 -16.04 -9.59
C TRP A 7 -9.48 -15.84 -10.18
N ASP A 8 -9.31 -14.82 -11.02
CA ASP A 8 -7.99 -14.50 -11.59
C ASP A 8 -7.21 -13.61 -10.62
N LEU A 9 -5.92 -13.95 -10.43
CA LEU A 9 -4.99 -13.10 -9.69
C LEU A 9 -4.63 -11.87 -10.54
N ARG A 10 -4.92 -10.68 -10.01
CA ARG A 10 -4.55 -9.41 -10.62
C ARG A 10 -3.42 -8.74 -9.85
N SER A 11 -2.48 -8.19 -10.60
CA SER A 11 -1.46 -7.28 -10.10
C SER A 11 -1.59 -5.94 -10.81
N GLY A 12 -1.25 -4.88 -10.10
CA GLY A 12 -1.36 -3.51 -10.59
C GLY A 12 -0.60 -2.56 -9.66
N LEU A 13 -0.04 -1.51 -10.24
CA LEU A 13 0.58 -0.43 -9.49
C LEU A 13 -0.51 0.50 -8.96
N CYS A 14 -0.61 0.60 -7.63
CA CYS A 14 -1.63 1.42 -6.98
C CYS A 14 -1.18 2.87 -6.82
N ASN A 15 0.08 3.09 -6.43
CA ASN A 15 0.63 4.40 -6.17
C ASN A 15 2.15 4.35 -6.31
N PHE A 16 2.74 5.49 -6.68
CA PHE A 16 4.17 5.72 -6.63
C PHE A 16 4.38 7.12 -6.05
N SER A 17 4.88 7.20 -4.82
CA SER A 17 5.16 8.47 -4.14
C SER A 17 6.62 8.55 -3.72
N GLU A 18 7.15 9.76 -3.77
CA GLU A 18 8.42 10.10 -3.13
C GLU A 18 8.14 10.38 -1.65
N LEU A 19 8.86 9.70 -0.75
CA LEU A 19 8.75 9.92 0.69
C LEU A 19 9.80 10.96 1.13
N PRO A 20 9.41 12.21 1.45
CA PRO A 20 10.36 13.23 1.85
C PRO A 20 10.86 13.01 3.29
N GLY A 21 12.18 13.09 3.49
CA GLY A 21 12.80 13.07 4.82
C GLY A 21 13.21 11.67 5.33
N SER A 22 13.30 11.51 6.65
CA SER A 22 13.68 10.23 7.25
C SER A 22 12.57 9.21 7.00
N HIS A 23 12.88 8.12 6.32
CA HIS A 23 11.97 7.01 6.06
C HIS A 23 11.71 6.28 7.38
N SER A 24 10.87 6.84 8.25
CA SER A 24 10.33 6.16 9.43
C SER A 24 9.05 5.41 9.05
N GLY A 25 8.74 4.33 9.77
CA GLY A 25 7.51 3.54 9.53
C GLY A 25 6.24 4.38 9.65
N GLU A 26 6.24 5.39 10.51
CA GLU A 26 5.15 6.36 10.64
C GLU A 26 4.88 7.13 9.33
N ASN A 27 5.94 7.61 8.67
CA ASN A 27 5.81 8.36 7.42
C ASN A 27 5.32 7.45 6.29
N VAL A 28 5.82 6.21 6.23
CA VAL A 28 5.37 5.21 5.25
C VAL A 28 3.89 4.88 5.48
N ALA A 29 3.47 4.67 6.73
CA ALA A 29 2.09 4.35 7.07
C ALA A 29 1.12 5.47 6.65
N VAL A 30 1.48 6.74 6.91
CA VAL A 30 0.67 7.89 6.49
C VAL A 30 0.49 7.93 4.98
N ASP A 31 1.57 7.76 4.22
CA ASP A 31 1.55 7.81 2.76
C ASP A 31 0.76 6.65 2.14
N VAL A 32 0.96 5.44 2.66
CA VAL A 32 0.19 4.25 2.26
C VAL A 32 -1.30 4.43 2.54
N MET A 33 -1.66 4.94 3.72
CA MET A 33 -3.06 5.18 4.07
C MET A 33 -3.70 6.27 3.20
N SER A 34 -2.95 7.33 2.87
CA SER A 34 -3.39 8.36 1.93
C SER A 34 -3.68 7.77 0.55
N ALA A 35 -2.77 6.96 0.01
CA ALA A 35 -2.92 6.29 -1.27
C ALA A 35 -4.18 5.39 -1.31
N LEU A 36 -4.39 4.58 -0.27
CA LEU A 36 -5.56 3.70 -0.18
C LEU A 36 -6.88 4.47 -0.07
N HIS A 37 -6.88 5.63 0.59
CA HIS A 37 -8.04 6.52 0.62
C HIS A 37 -8.35 7.11 -0.75
N GLN A 38 -7.33 7.56 -1.49
CA GLN A 38 -7.53 8.15 -2.83
C GLN A 38 -8.21 7.18 -3.79
N ILE A 39 -7.85 5.89 -3.74
CA ILE A 39 -8.47 4.86 -4.58
C ILE A 39 -9.68 4.16 -3.92
N ARG A 40 -10.15 4.66 -2.76
CA ARG A 40 -11.34 4.19 -2.04
C ARG A 40 -11.32 2.69 -1.67
N ILE A 41 -10.14 2.14 -1.39
CA ILE A 41 -9.97 0.75 -0.96
C ILE A 41 -9.46 0.60 0.47
N SER A 42 -9.38 1.69 1.25
CA SER A 42 -8.86 1.63 2.62
C SER A 42 -9.52 0.56 3.50
N LYS A 43 -10.83 0.30 3.32
CA LYS A 43 -11.57 -0.76 4.04
C LYS A 43 -11.46 -2.16 3.41
N LYS A 44 -10.78 -2.29 2.28
CA LYS A 44 -10.59 -3.54 1.52
C LYS A 44 -9.14 -4.04 1.55
N ALA A 45 -8.22 -3.26 2.14
CA ALA A 45 -6.86 -3.71 2.38
C ALA A 45 -6.87 -4.81 3.45
N LEU A 46 -6.48 -6.03 3.08
CA LEU A 46 -6.49 -7.20 3.96
C LEU A 46 -5.11 -7.44 4.60
N CYS A 47 -4.04 -7.18 3.84
CA CYS A 47 -2.68 -7.50 4.24
C CYS A 47 -1.71 -6.53 3.56
N PHE A 48 -0.71 -6.09 4.32
CA PHE A 48 0.46 -5.39 3.81
C PHE A 48 1.67 -6.31 3.90
N THR A 49 2.44 -6.35 2.82
CA THR A 49 3.71 -7.06 2.76
C THR A 49 4.80 -6.03 2.47
N GLY A 50 5.63 -5.73 3.47
CA GLY A 50 6.85 -4.96 3.30
C GLY A 50 8.08 -5.87 3.37
N ASP A 51 9.22 -5.35 2.95
CA ASP A 51 10.51 -5.98 3.17
C ASP A 51 10.95 -5.84 4.64
N ASN A 52 11.88 -6.68 5.08
CA ASN A 52 12.41 -6.66 6.45
C ASN A 52 13.49 -5.57 6.60
N THR A 53 13.13 -4.34 6.27
CA THR A 53 13.94 -3.15 6.56
C THR A 53 13.38 -2.50 7.83
N SER A 54 14.26 -1.97 8.69
CA SER A 54 13.96 -1.53 10.06
C SER A 54 12.94 -0.38 10.19
N ASN A 55 12.32 0.04 9.10
CA ASN A 55 11.51 1.23 8.98
C ASN A 55 10.16 1.03 8.27
N ASN A 56 9.72 -0.22 8.08
CA ASN A 56 8.33 -0.53 7.71
C ASN A 56 7.42 -0.55 8.96
#